data_AF-A0A963EPD9-F1
#
_entry.id   AF-A0A963EPD9-F1
#
_cell.length_a   1.000
_cell.length_b   1.000
_cell.length_c   1.000
_cell.angle_alpha   90.00
_cell.angle_beta   90.00
_cell.angle_gamma   90.00
#
_symmetry.space_group_name_H-M   'P 1'
#
loop_
_entity.id
_entity.type
_entity.pdbx_description
1 polymer ?
#
loop_
_entity_poly.entity_id
_entity_poly.type
_entity_poly.pdbx_seq_one_letter_code
_entity_poly.pdbx_strand_id
1 'polypeptide(L)' 'MRHIHGLDEAQRRFGALVVEAKLPQEGQPPSDSYEGDGYIIVRHPETGVVENALEEIVKIIRVELA' A
#
# COMPACT_ATOMS: atom_id res chain seq x y z
N MET A 1 13.31 6.73 -0.87
CA MET A 1 11.98 7.20 -0.46
C MET A 1 12.08 7.92 0.89
N ARG A 2 11.25 8.96 1.14
CA ARG A 2 11.31 9.82 2.34
C ARG A 2 10.19 9.54 3.35
N HIS A 3 8.94 9.32 2.90
CA HIS A 3 7.80 9.11 3.80
C HIS A 3 6.59 8.46 3.09
N ILE A 4 5.77 7.68 3.81
CA ILE A 4 4.46 7.16 3.34
C ILE A 4 3.35 7.92 4.03
N HIS A 5 2.63 8.73 3.27
CA HIS A 5 1.45 9.42 3.77
C HIS A 5 0.23 8.50 3.74
N GLY A 6 -0.65 8.62 4.73
CA GLY A 6 -1.91 7.88 4.79
C GLY A 6 -1.80 6.43 5.28
N LEU A 7 -0.58 5.93 5.59
CA LEU A 7 -0.36 4.55 5.99
C LEU A 7 -1.18 4.15 7.23
N ASP A 8 -1.17 4.98 8.27
CA ASP A 8 -1.92 4.69 9.50
C ASP A 8 -3.43 4.66 9.27
N GLU A 9 -3.95 5.50 8.37
CA GLU A 9 -5.37 5.49 8.03
C GLU A 9 -5.74 4.22 7.25
N ALA A 10 -4.95 3.87 6.23
CA ALA A 10 -5.14 2.66 5.46
C ALA A 10 -5.06 1.40 6.35
N GLN A 11 -4.10 1.37 7.28
CA GLN A 11 -3.96 0.27 8.23
C GLN A 11 -5.19 0.13 9.13
N ARG A 12 -5.72 1.25 9.67
CA ARG A 12 -6.93 1.22 10.52
C ARG A 12 -8.16 0.75 9.74
N ARG A 13 -8.33 1.18 8.50
CA ARG A 13 -9.53 0.91 7.69
C ARG A 13 -9.50 -0.47 7.03
N PHE A 14 -8.35 -0.88 6.52
CA PHE A 14 -8.23 -2.03 5.62
C PHE A 14 -7.18 -3.07 6.05
N GLY A 15 -6.44 -2.84 7.14
CA GLY A 15 -5.37 -3.74 7.59
C GLY A 15 -5.82 -5.18 7.85
N ALA A 16 -7.09 -5.40 8.19
CA ALA A 16 -7.66 -6.73 8.35
C ALA A 16 -7.82 -7.52 7.03
N LEU A 17 -7.85 -6.82 5.88
CA LEU A 17 -7.95 -7.43 4.56
C LEU A 17 -6.58 -7.70 3.93
N VAL A 18 -5.51 -7.12 4.47
CA VAL A 18 -4.15 -7.26 3.96
C VAL A 18 -3.56 -8.58 4.47
N VAL A 19 -3.17 -9.45 3.55
CA VAL A 19 -2.53 -10.74 3.86
C VAL A 19 -1.01 -10.70 3.73
N GLU A 20 -0.49 -9.73 2.98
CA GLU A 20 0.94 -9.51 2.83
C GLU A 20 1.21 -8.04 2.49
N ALA A 21 2.31 -7.50 3.01
CA ALA A 21 2.76 -6.16 2.66
C ALA A 21 4.28 -6.09 2.67
N LYS A 22 4.84 -5.46 1.64
CA LYS A 22 6.21 -5.00 1.60
C LYS A 22 6.18 -3.48 1.46
N LEU A 23 6.49 -2.77 2.53
CA LEU A 23 6.52 -1.32 2.52
C LEU A 23 7.92 -0.80 2.11
N PRO A 24 8.00 0.31 1.37
CA PRO A 24 9.26 0.98 1.11
C PRO A 24 9.90 1.48 2.41
N GLN A 25 11.22 1.40 2.50
CA GLN A 25 11.97 1.90 3.66
C GLN A 25 12.49 3.32 3.42
N GLU A 26 12.48 4.13 4.47
CA GLU A 26 13.09 5.46 4.43
C GLU A 26 14.59 5.35 4.10
N GLY A 27 15.06 6.20 3.19
CA GLY A 27 16.45 6.18 2.72
C GLY A 27 16.79 5.06 1.74
N GLN A 28 15.86 4.14 1.45
CA GLN A 28 16.07 3.15 0.38
C GLN A 28 16.13 3.88 -0.99
N PRO A 29 17.12 3.55 -1.85
CA PRO A 29 17.14 4.05 -3.22
C PRO A 29 15.89 3.57 -3.97
N PRO A 30 15.29 4.40 -4.86
CA PRO A 30 14.20 3.96 -5.71
C PRO A 30 14.62 2.72 -6.50
N SER A 31 13.74 1.73 -6.58
CA SER A 31 13.94 0.54 -7.38
C SER A 31 13.91 0.90 -8.86
N ASP A 32 14.87 0.39 -9.63
CA ASP A 32 14.84 0.45 -11.10
C ASP A 32 13.79 -0.52 -11.71
N SER A 33 13.10 -1.32 -10.87
CA SER A 33 12.09 -2.29 -11.32
C SER A 33 10.70 -1.67 -11.49
N TYR A 34 9.96 -2.21 -12.46
CA TYR A 34 8.57 -1.82 -12.76
C TYR A 34 7.60 -2.01 -11.58
N GLU A 35 7.90 -2.95 -10.67
CA GLU A 35 7.04 -3.29 -9.53
C GLU A 35 7.02 -2.21 -8.42
N GLY A 36 7.93 -1.23 -8.47
CA GLY A 36 8.00 -0.15 -7.49
C GLY A 36 8.63 -0.56 -6.16
N ASP A 37 8.65 0.38 -5.21
CA ASP A 37 9.38 0.24 -3.93
C ASP A 37 8.60 -0.57 -2.87
N GLY A 38 7.42 -1.09 -3.19
CA GLY A 38 6.59 -1.87 -2.27
C GLY A 38 5.28 -2.36 -2.87
N TYR A 39 4.64 -3.30 -2.18
CA TYR A 39 3.34 -3.88 -2.57
C TYR A 39 2.49 -4.23 -1.35
N ILE A 40 1.20 -4.43 -1.59
CA ILE A 40 0.29 -5.09 -0.66
C ILE A 40 -0.52 -6.14 -1.40
N ILE A 41 -0.90 -7.20 -0.70
CA ILE A 41 -1.84 -8.22 -1.18
C ILE A 41 -3.07 -8.19 -0.28
N VAL A 42 -4.24 -8.04 -0.90
CA VAL A 42 -5.53 -7.99 -0.21
C VAL A 42 -6.32 -9.26 -0.52
N ARG A 43 -7.04 -9.79 0.47
CA ARG A 43 -7.88 -10.98 0.31
C ARG A 43 -9.23 -10.81 0.99
N HIS A 44 -10.28 -11.15 0.27
CA HIS A 44 -11.63 -11.29 0.79
C HIS A 44 -12.40 -12.32 -0.04
N PRO A 45 -13.36 -13.10 0.53
CA PRO A 45 -14.16 -14.06 -0.24
C PRO A 45 -15.07 -13.42 -1.30
N GLU A 46 -15.44 -12.16 -1.10
CA GLU A 46 -16.26 -11.38 -2.03
C GLU A 46 -15.39 -10.40 -2.83
N THR A 47 -15.44 -10.51 -4.17
CA THR A 47 -14.62 -9.70 -5.09
C THR A 47 -14.85 -8.20 -4.95
N GLY A 48 -16.10 -7.76 -4.78
CA GLY A 48 -16.43 -6.34 -4.67
C GLY A 48 -15.78 -5.65 -3.45
N VAL A 49 -15.52 -6.39 -2.38
CA VAL A 49 -14.79 -5.88 -1.22
C VAL A 49 -13.30 -5.69 -1.53
N VAL A 50 -12.71 -6.59 -2.32
CA VAL A 50 -11.31 -6.45 -2.77
C VAL A 50 -11.17 -5.23 -3.68
N GLU A 51 -12.08 -5.07 -4.65
CA GLU A 51 -12.07 -3.93 -5.57
C GLU A 51 -12.20 -2.60 -4.81
N ASN A 52 -13.17 -2.50 -3.90
CA ASN A 52 -13.36 -1.30 -3.10
C ASN A 52 -12.15 -0.99 -2.21
N ALA A 53 -11.58 -2.00 -1.56
CA ALA A 53 -10.40 -1.82 -0.73
C ALA A 53 -9.21 -1.32 -1.55
N LEU A 54 -8.95 -1.90 -2.72
CA LEU A 54 -7.86 -1.46 -3.59
C LEU A 54 -8.06 -0.02 -4.07
N GLU A 55 -9.27 0.34 -4.51
CA GLU A 55 -9.58 1.69 -4.97
C GLU A 55 -9.36 2.73 -3.86
N GLU A 56 -9.81 2.45 -2.63
CA GLU A 56 -9.68 3.36 -1.52
C GLU A 56 -8.24 3.46 -1.00
N ILE A 57 -7.52 2.34 -0.91
CA ILE A 57 -6.12 2.36 -0.46
C ILE A 57 -5.26 3.21 -1.40
N VAL A 58 -5.45 3.09 -2.72
CA VAL A 58 -4.71 3.90 -3.72
C VAL A 58 -5.00 5.40 -3.60
N LYS A 59 -6.20 5.79 -3.15
CA LYS A 59 -6.53 7.21 -2.90
C LYS A 59 -5.89 7.77 -1.62
N ILE A 60 -5.69 6.93 -0.60
CA ILE A 60 -5.17 7.32 0.71
C ILE A 60 -3.64 7.35 0.73
N ILE A 61 -3.01 6.33 0.13
CA ILE A 61 -1.56 6.14 0.20
C ILE A 61 -0.86 7.05 -0.80
N ARG A 62 0.11 7.83 -0.31
CA ARG A 62 1.03 8.59 -1.16
C ARG A 62 2.46 8.39 -0.72
N VAL A 63 3.32 7.98 -1.65
CA VAL A 63 4.76 7.83 -1.41
C VAL A 63 5.46 9.12 -1.80
N GLU A 64 6.21 9.70 -0.86
CA GLU A 64 7.09 10.83 -1.13
C GLU A 64 8.51 10.33 -1.42
N LEU A 65 8.99 10.62 -2.63
CA LEU A 65 10.37 10.33 -3.06
C LEU A 65 11.27 11.52 -2.73
N ALA A 66 12.56 11.25 -2.49
CA ALA A 66 13.57 12.27 -2.21
C ALA A 66 14.20 12.79 -3.51
#